data_AF-A0A3D2UN90-F1
#
_entry.id   AF-A0A3D2UN90-F1
#
_cell.length_a   1.000
_cell.length_b   1.000
_cell.length_c   1.000
_cell.angle_alpha   90.00
_cell.angle_beta   90.00
_cell.angle_gamma   90.00
#
_symmetry.space_group_name_H-M   'P 1'
#
loop_
_entity.id
_entity.type
_entity.pdbx_description
1 polymer ?
#
loop_
_entity_poly.entity_id
_entity_poly.type
_entity_poly.pdbx_seq_one_letter_code
_entity_poly.pdbx_strand_id
1 'polypeptide(L)'
;MTVPSRERERRDWTLIVFLIPLGIILIIIVGQLAIRMFPNWVINADMRSNLDPNSAPGQPASLLQPLLPQILTPMAWAENYLTPGAGDISFPPFIVLEPTNTPTSTPVSPTPTTPSPTATTPSPTFTATPTSTSGGGGTGTPTSPTGTPTETPTETPTGYPSTPEGTLLTPAPTEEINNDVPDGNVYNLPNGSYTVLDFSSNPIYVLSIPDGNYDLVFYENQESISLNYIRLDHIIIGISQFEDGQTYYEVFNWGNGIPDTNTNVDTNTLPPDTTPFCNEPECDNYMVSTSPTSVPPSVLHDPDGSGPALQTGILIDVDNASSSPPPGNYNYIVIFSPNTGTGDPSQIDAVVVTEVPIPTPTP
;
A
#
# COMPACT_ATOMS: atom_id res chain seq x y z
N MET A 1 -61.19 -29.72 -22.58
CA MET A 1 -61.14 -28.50 -21.73
C MET A 1 -62.21 -28.63 -20.66
N THR A 2 -61.83 -29.09 -19.47
CA THR A 2 -62.73 -29.16 -18.30
C THR A 2 -62.74 -27.80 -17.61
N VAL A 3 -63.89 -27.13 -17.66
CA VAL A 3 -64.11 -25.84 -16.99
C VAL A 3 -63.84 -26.03 -15.49
N PRO A 4 -62.96 -25.22 -14.87
CA PRO A 4 -62.71 -25.32 -13.43
C PRO A 4 -64.03 -25.08 -12.68
N SER A 5 -64.39 -26.03 -11.82
CA SER A 5 -65.61 -25.94 -11.01
C SER A 5 -65.57 -24.65 -10.18
N ARG A 6 -66.66 -23.87 -10.21
CA ARG A 6 -66.85 -22.57 -9.54
C ARG A 6 -66.43 -22.53 -8.06
N GLU A 7 -66.37 -23.68 -7.41
CA GLU A 7 -65.89 -23.86 -6.03
C GLU A 7 -64.37 -23.68 -5.89
N ARG A 8 -63.56 -24.11 -6.87
CA ARG A 8 -62.11 -23.92 -6.85
C ARG A 8 -61.74 -22.45 -7.03
N GLU A 9 -62.43 -21.76 -7.94
CA GLU A 9 -62.24 -20.33 -8.17
C GLU A 9 -62.57 -19.49 -6.93
N ARG A 10 -63.64 -19.84 -6.21
CA ARG A 10 -63.99 -19.19 -4.93
C ARG A 10 -62.95 -19.45 -3.85
N ARG A 11 -62.42 -20.67 -3.75
CA ARG A 11 -61.37 -21.03 -2.79
C ARG A 11 -60.07 -20.27 -3.04
N ASP A 12 -59.67 -20.18 -4.31
CA ASP A 12 -58.43 -19.48 -4.69
C ASP A 12 -58.57 -17.97 -4.47
N TRP A 13 -59.75 -17.39 -4.73
CA TRP A 13 -60.04 -15.99 -4.39
C TRP A 13 -60.01 -15.73 -2.88
N THR A 14 -60.58 -16.61 -2.06
CA THR A 14 -60.48 -16.47 -0.60
C THR A 14 -59.05 -16.56 -0.09
N LEU A 15 -58.20 -17.38 -0.72
CA LEU A 15 -56.80 -17.52 -0.34
C LEU A 15 -56.04 -16.22 -0.65
N ILE A 16 -56.23 -15.64 -1.83
CA ILE A 16 -55.59 -14.37 -2.23
C ILE A 16 -56.03 -13.22 -1.31
N VAL A 17 -57.33 -13.13 -1.00
CA VAL A 17 -57.89 -12.07 -0.14
C VAL A 17 -57.37 -12.15 1.29
N PHE A 18 -57.01 -13.33 1.80
CA PHE A 18 -56.45 -13.47 3.14
C PHE A 18 -54.91 -13.39 3.18
N LEU A 19 -54.23 -13.96 2.19
CA LEU A 19 -52.77 -14.09 2.21
C LEU A 19 -52.07 -12.75 1.96
N ILE A 20 -52.61 -11.91 1.07
CA ILE A 20 -52.01 -10.60 0.75
C ILE A 20 -52.01 -9.65 1.96
N PRO A 21 -53.14 -9.37 2.64
CA PRO A 21 -53.13 -8.47 3.79
C PRO A 21 -52.33 -9.04 4.97
N LEU A 22 -52.34 -10.38 5.15
CA LEU A 22 -51.51 -11.02 6.18
C LEU A 22 -50.01 -10.81 5.91
N GLY A 23 -49.57 -10.93 4.66
CA GLY A 23 -48.19 -10.67 4.26
C GLY A 23 -47.77 -9.22 4.53
N ILE A 24 -48.63 -8.25 4.20
CA ILE A 24 -48.36 -6.82 4.46
C ILE A 24 -48.22 -6.54 5.97
N ILE A 25 -49.10 -7.12 6.80
CA ILE A 25 -49.03 -6.97 8.26
C ILE A 25 -47.72 -7.55 8.80
N LEU A 26 -47.29 -8.73 8.31
CA LEU A 26 -46.04 -9.35 8.75
C LEU A 26 -44.81 -8.50 8.38
N ILE A 27 -44.78 -7.92 7.17
CA ILE A 27 -43.69 -7.02 6.75
C ILE A 27 -43.62 -5.78 7.66
N ILE A 28 -44.76 -5.19 8.03
CA ILE A 28 -44.81 -4.03 8.93
C ILE A 28 -44.27 -4.41 10.33
N ILE A 29 -44.66 -5.56 10.87
CA ILE A 29 -44.20 -6.02 12.19
C ILE A 29 -42.67 -6.24 12.19
N VAL A 30 -42.14 -6.93 11.17
CA VAL A 30 -40.70 -7.16 11.04
C VAL A 30 -39.93 -5.85 10.89
N GLY A 31 -40.46 -4.91 10.09
CA GLY A 31 -39.86 -3.58 9.94
C GLY A 31 -39.76 -2.81 11.27
N GLN A 32 -40.81 -2.86 12.09
CA GLN A 32 -40.82 -2.22 13.42
C GLN A 32 -39.86 -2.90 14.42
N LEU A 33 -39.63 -4.20 14.27
CA LEU A 33 -38.67 -4.95 15.08
C LEU A 33 -37.22 -4.69 14.66
N ALA A 34 -36.98 -4.55 13.36
CA ALA A 34 -35.65 -4.28 12.80
C ALA A 34 -35.11 -2.88 13.16
N ILE A 35 -35.97 -1.87 13.22
CA ILE A 35 -35.58 -0.50 13.63
C ILE A 35 -35.40 -0.35 15.14
N ARG A 36 -35.91 -1.29 15.94
CA ARG A 36 -35.64 -1.34 17.38
C ARG A 36 -34.38 -2.16 17.61
N MET A 37 -33.22 -1.56 17.36
CA MET A 37 -31.98 -2.07 17.97
C MET A 37 -32.23 -2.18 19.49
N PHE A 38 -32.08 -3.37 20.05
CA PHE A 38 -32.21 -3.56 21.48
C PHE A 38 -31.20 -2.63 22.17
N PRO A 39 -31.62 -1.78 23.12
CA PRO A 39 -30.77 -0.77 23.74
C PRO A 39 -29.60 -1.35 24.55
N ASN A 40 -29.56 -2.67 24.72
CA ASN A 40 -28.53 -3.37 25.46
C ASN A 40 -27.86 -4.37 24.52
N TRP A 41 -26.83 -3.93 23.82
CA TRP A 41 -25.86 -4.84 23.23
C TRP A 41 -24.61 -4.82 24.09
N VAL A 42 -24.14 -6.00 24.50
CA VAL A 42 -22.89 -6.18 25.24
C VAL A 42 -21.90 -6.75 24.25
N ILE A 43 -20.94 -5.94 23.79
CA ILE A 43 -19.77 -6.46 23.09
C ILE A 43 -18.78 -6.89 24.16
N ASN A 44 -18.41 -8.17 24.15
CA ASN A 44 -17.33 -8.68 24.98
C ASN A 44 -16.01 -8.27 24.33
N ALA A 45 -15.61 -7.01 24.56
CA ALA A 45 -14.36 -6.44 24.07
C ALA A 45 -13.20 -6.98 24.91
N ASP A 46 -12.90 -8.27 24.80
CA ASP A 46 -11.57 -8.77 25.17
C ASP A 46 -10.62 -8.39 24.04
N MET A 47 -10.12 -7.16 24.07
CA MET A 47 -9.28 -6.60 23.00
C MET A 47 -7.88 -7.22 22.96
N ARG A 48 -7.55 -8.23 23.79
CA ARG A 48 -6.20 -8.83 23.89
C ARG A 48 -5.06 -7.80 23.94
N SER A 49 -5.38 -6.57 24.35
CA SER A 49 -4.45 -5.47 24.36
C SER A 49 -3.53 -5.68 25.54
N ASN A 50 -2.22 -5.63 25.29
CA ASN A 50 -1.19 -5.72 26.32
C ASN A 50 -1.15 -4.45 27.21
N LEU A 51 -2.12 -3.54 27.05
CA LEU A 51 -2.37 -2.40 27.91
C LEU A 51 -3.23 -2.86 29.08
N ASP A 52 -2.61 -3.24 30.19
CA ASP A 52 -3.31 -3.37 31.47
C ASP A 52 -3.40 -1.96 32.11
N PRO A 53 -4.57 -1.31 32.14
CA PRO A 53 -4.73 0.00 32.76
C PRO A 53 -4.46 -0.02 34.28
N ASN A 54 -4.36 -1.21 34.89
CA ASN A 54 -3.95 -1.39 36.29
C ASN A 54 -2.44 -1.59 36.46
N SER A 55 -1.68 -1.72 35.36
CA SER A 55 -0.23 -1.93 35.36
C SER A 55 0.59 -0.64 35.18
N ALA A 56 -0.06 0.47 34.83
CA ALA A 56 0.59 1.77 34.84
C ALA A 56 0.93 2.16 36.29
N PRO A 57 2.20 2.42 36.65
CA PRO A 57 2.52 2.96 37.96
C PRO A 57 1.81 4.30 38.08
N GLY A 58 0.83 4.38 38.98
CA GLY A 58 0.06 5.59 39.24
C GLY A 58 1.02 6.75 39.50
N GLN A 59 1.15 7.65 38.52
CA GLN A 59 1.77 8.93 38.78
C GLN A 59 0.95 9.60 39.87
N PRO A 60 1.59 10.09 40.95
CA PRO A 60 0.86 10.76 42.02
C PRO A 60 0.11 11.96 41.42
N ALA A 61 -1.16 12.12 41.81
CA ALA A 61 -2.10 13.13 41.33
C ALA A 61 -1.65 14.61 41.58
N SER A 62 -0.44 14.81 42.07
CA SER A 62 0.19 16.11 42.33
C SER A 62 1.00 16.66 41.15
N LEU A 63 1.00 16.00 39.98
CA LEU A 63 1.71 16.44 38.77
C LEU A 63 0.79 16.63 37.54
N LEU A 64 -0.49 16.92 37.75
CA LEU A 64 -1.27 17.61 36.71
C LEU A 64 -0.64 19.00 36.54
N GLN A 65 0.14 19.18 35.48
CA GLN A 65 0.63 20.50 35.10
C GLN A 65 -0.58 21.43 34.97
N PRO A 66 -0.55 22.64 35.55
CA PRO A 66 -1.66 23.56 35.43
C PRO A 66 -1.92 23.81 33.94
N LEU A 67 -3.19 23.64 33.52
CA LEU A 67 -3.65 23.96 32.18
C LEU A 67 -3.11 25.35 31.78
N LEU A 68 -2.32 25.38 30.71
CA LEU A 68 -1.77 26.60 30.15
C LEU A 68 -2.95 27.56 29.84
N PRO A 69 -2.90 28.83 30.27
CA PRO A 69 -3.99 29.80 30.03
C PRO A 69 -4.34 29.99 28.55
N GLN A 70 -3.45 29.61 27.64
CA GLN A 70 -3.62 29.67 26.18
C GLN A 70 -4.65 28.66 25.64
N ILE A 71 -5.01 27.62 26.40
CA ILE A 71 -6.08 26.68 26.05
C ILE A 71 -7.45 27.18 26.55
N LEU A 72 -7.45 28.16 27.47
CA LEU A 72 -8.67 28.77 28.01
C LEU A 72 -9.11 30.02 27.25
N THR A 73 -8.37 30.47 26.23
CA THR A 73 -8.86 31.50 25.34
C THR A 73 -9.88 30.91 24.37
N PRO A 74 -11.16 31.30 24.44
CA PRO A 74 -12.13 30.89 23.44
C PRO A 74 -11.65 31.35 22.05
N MET A 75 -11.81 30.50 21.04
CA MET A 75 -11.51 30.86 19.66
C MET A 75 -12.39 32.06 19.27
N ALA A 76 -11.78 33.12 18.76
CA ALA A 76 -12.44 34.40 18.45
C ALA A 76 -13.59 34.30 17.43
N TRP A 77 -13.76 33.15 16.77
CA TRP A 77 -14.79 32.87 15.77
C TRP A 77 -15.95 32.00 16.30
N ALA A 78 -15.86 31.46 17.52
CA ALA A 78 -16.90 30.58 18.08
C ALA A 78 -18.25 31.30 18.35
N GLU A 79 -18.23 32.64 18.40
CA GLU A 79 -19.41 33.48 18.63
C GLU A 79 -20.30 33.65 17.37
N ASN A 80 -19.83 33.24 16.18
CA ASN A 80 -20.47 33.59 14.90
C ASN A 80 -21.38 32.52 14.27
N TYR A 81 -21.59 31.37 14.91
CA TYR A 81 -22.50 30.33 14.39
C TYR A 81 -23.93 30.40 14.93
N LEU A 82 -24.31 31.48 15.61
CA LEU A 82 -25.71 31.76 15.90
C LEU A 82 -26.35 32.49 14.72
N THR A 83 -26.78 31.74 13.70
CA THR A 83 -27.84 32.19 12.81
C THR A 83 -29.06 32.54 13.66
N PRO A 84 -29.57 33.79 13.66
CA PRO A 84 -30.76 34.13 14.42
C PRO A 84 -31.98 33.49 13.75
N GLY A 85 -32.47 32.38 14.29
CA GLY A 85 -33.73 31.78 13.83
C GLY A 85 -33.95 30.28 14.02
N ALA A 86 -32.98 29.49 14.49
CA ALA A 86 -33.19 28.05 14.68
C ALA A 86 -33.67 27.75 16.11
N GLY A 87 -34.88 27.19 16.22
CA GLY A 87 -35.48 26.72 17.48
C GLY A 87 -34.73 25.54 18.11
N ASP A 88 -35.08 25.29 19.37
CA ASP A 88 -34.55 24.29 20.32
C ASP A 88 -33.67 23.17 19.72
N ILE A 89 -32.38 23.23 20.02
CA ILE A 89 -31.41 22.17 19.70
C ILE A 89 -31.52 21.07 20.76
N SER A 90 -32.03 19.91 20.35
CA SER A 90 -32.05 18.68 21.15
C SER A 90 -30.73 17.92 20.96
N PHE A 91 -29.90 17.88 22.00
CA PHE A 91 -28.69 17.05 22.00
C PHE A 91 -29.03 15.57 22.28
N PRO A 92 -28.38 14.60 21.61
CA PRO A 92 -28.51 13.19 21.97
C PRO A 92 -27.81 12.90 23.32
N PRO A 93 -28.23 11.85 24.06
CA PRO A 93 -27.68 11.56 25.38
C PRO A 93 -26.23 11.06 25.30
N PHE A 94 -25.34 11.61 26.13
CA PHE A 94 -23.99 11.10 26.36
C PHE A 94 -23.98 10.07 27.51
N ILE A 95 -23.10 9.08 27.42
CA ILE A 95 -22.92 8.02 28.42
C ILE A 95 -21.89 8.50 29.45
N VAL A 96 -22.24 8.45 30.74
CA VAL A 96 -21.32 8.73 31.86
C VAL A 96 -20.89 7.38 32.45
N LEU A 97 -19.58 7.10 32.47
CA LEU A 97 -19.01 5.91 33.11
C LEU A 97 -18.52 6.28 34.51
N GLU A 98 -19.10 5.68 35.55
CA GLU A 98 -18.64 5.85 36.93
C GLU A 98 -17.50 4.87 37.26
N PRO A 99 -16.39 5.32 37.87
CA PRO A 99 -15.27 4.44 38.20
C PRO A 99 -15.59 3.52 39.39
N THR A 100 -15.31 2.22 39.22
CA THR A 100 -15.44 1.18 40.25
C THR A 100 -14.10 0.97 40.99
N ASN A 101 -14.16 0.78 42.32
CA ASN A 101 -13.00 0.66 43.20
C ASN A 101 -12.13 -0.59 42.93
N THR A 102 -10.83 -0.38 42.71
CA THR A 102 -9.81 -1.40 42.42
C THR A 102 -9.16 -2.00 43.69
N PRO A 103 -8.89 -3.32 43.77
CA PRO A 103 -8.20 -3.96 44.90
C PRO A 103 -6.65 -3.82 44.83
N THR A 104 -6.00 -3.85 46.00
CA THR A 104 -4.55 -3.67 46.22
C THR A 104 -3.72 -4.93 45.89
N SER A 105 -2.62 -4.79 45.14
CA SER A 105 -1.69 -5.88 44.78
C SER A 105 -0.35 -5.83 45.54
N THR A 106 0.25 -7.01 45.72
CA THR A 106 1.48 -7.31 46.48
C THR A 106 2.73 -7.30 45.57
N PRO A 107 3.91 -6.81 46.01
CA PRO A 107 5.07 -6.66 45.13
C PRO A 107 5.89 -7.95 44.95
N VAL A 108 6.43 -8.16 43.74
CA VAL A 108 7.39 -9.22 43.37
C VAL A 108 8.71 -8.63 42.86
N SER A 109 9.79 -9.40 43.07
CA SER A 109 11.21 -9.01 42.99
C SER A 109 11.80 -9.15 41.57
N PRO A 110 12.75 -8.27 41.14
CA PRO A 110 13.28 -8.27 39.77
C PRO A 110 14.42 -9.28 39.52
N THR A 111 14.49 -9.79 38.28
CA THR A 111 15.50 -10.72 37.74
C THR A 111 16.49 -9.97 36.82
N PRO A 112 17.80 -10.33 36.78
CA PRO A 112 18.82 -9.57 36.05
C PRO A 112 18.98 -9.96 34.57
N THR A 113 19.37 -8.99 33.73
CA THR A 113 19.56 -9.07 32.28
C THR A 113 21.01 -9.37 31.84
N THR A 114 21.16 -10.08 30.72
CA THR A 114 22.42 -10.51 30.07
C THR A 114 22.75 -9.64 28.83
N PRO A 115 24.02 -9.31 28.53
CA PRO A 115 24.38 -8.47 27.37
C PRO A 115 24.51 -9.22 26.03
N SER A 116 24.23 -8.50 24.94
CA SER A 116 24.15 -8.93 23.52
C SER A 116 25.48 -8.73 22.75
N PRO A 117 25.80 -9.55 21.72
CA PRO A 117 27.10 -9.51 21.02
C PRO A 117 27.21 -8.48 19.86
N THR A 118 28.45 -8.05 19.62
CA THR A 118 28.89 -7.04 18.64
C THR A 118 29.13 -7.62 17.24
N ALA A 119 28.63 -6.95 16.19
CA ALA A 119 28.84 -7.31 14.78
C ALA A 119 30.20 -6.83 14.22
N THR A 120 30.78 -7.58 13.28
CA THR A 120 32.06 -7.29 12.60
C THR A 120 31.85 -7.10 11.09
N THR A 121 32.44 -6.04 10.53
CA THR A 121 32.33 -5.64 9.11
C THR A 121 33.43 -6.30 8.25
N PRO A 122 33.13 -6.84 7.05
CA PRO A 122 34.16 -7.37 6.14
C PRO A 122 34.85 -6.30 5.28
N SER A 123 36.09 -6.58 4.91
CA SER A 123 37.05 -5.71 4.19
C SER A 123 36.91 -5.82 2.66
N PRO A 124 37.12 -4.74 1.88
CA PRO A 124 37.05 -4.79 0.42
C PRO A 124 38.27 -5.48 -0.22
N THR A 125 38.02 -6.19 -1.33
CA THR A 125 39.02 -6.89 -2.15
C THR A 125 39.44 -5.99 -3.32
N PHE A 126 40.75 -5.77 -3.49
CA PHE A 126 41.30 -4.98 -4.61
C PHE A 126 41.49 -5.83 -5.86
N THR A 127 41.00 -5.34 -7.00
CA THR A 127 41.19 -5.91 -8.35
C THR A 127 42.49 -5.38 -8.96
N ALA A 128 43.34 -6.27 -9.48
CA ALA A 128 44.63 -5.95 -10.07
C ALA A 128 44.53 -5.50 -11.54
N THR A 129 45.11 -4.34 -11.86
CA THR A 129 45.34 -3.84 -13.22
C THR A 129 46.54 -4.55 -13.86
N PRO A 130 46.46 -5.07 -15.11
CA PRO A 130 47.63 -5.62 -15.78
C PRO A 130 48.53 -4.50 -16.34
N THR A 131 49.81 -4.56 -15.97
CA THR A 131 50.87 -3.68 -16.47
C THR A 131 51.33 -4.12 -17.86
N SER A 132 51.26 -3.23 -18.87
CA SER A 132 51.86 -3.45 -20.18
C SER A 132 53.39 -3.38 -20.09
N THR A 133 54.07 -4.46 -20.46
CA THR A 133 55.55 -4.53 -20.51
C THR A 133 56.04 -3.99 -21.84
N SER A 134 56.71 -2.83 -21.84
CA SER A 134 57.41 -2.29 -23.02
C SER A 134 58.80 -2.93 -23.12
N GLY A 135 58.97 -3.90 -24.03
CA GLY A 135 60.28 -4.42 -24.46
C GLY A 135 60.71 -3.75 -25.77
N GLY A 136 61.82 -3.02 -25.74
CA GLY A 136 62.41 -2.38 -26.93
C GLY A 136 63.31 -3.30 -27.75
N GLY A 137 63.59 -2.85 -28.98
CA GLY A 137 64.78 -3.24 -29.74
C GLY A 137 64.54 -4.19 -30.92
N GLY A 138 64.43 -3.63 -32.13
CA GLY A 138 64.45 -4.41 -33.35
C GLY A 138 64.18 -3.56 -34.59
N THR A 139 65.24 -3.04 -35.21
CA THR A 139 65.25 -2.51 -36.57
C THR A 139 64.78 -3.57 -37.56
N GLY A 140 63.55 -3.42 -38.06
CA GLY A 140 62.98 -4.25 -39.11
C GLY A 140 61.99 -3.42 -39.93
N THR A 141 62.20 -3.45 -41.25
CA THR A 141 61.41 -3.00 -42.40
C THR A 141 59.94 -2.58 -42.14
N PRO A 142 59.45 -1.46 -42.72
CA PRO A 142 58.07 -1.03 -42.56
C PRO A 142 57.13 -1.92 -43.40
N THR A 143 56.55 -2.95 -42.79
CA THR A 143 55.32 -3.57 -43.27
C THR A 143 54.14 -2.76 -42.75
N SER A 144 53.32 -2.23 -43.67
CA SER A 144 52.07 -1.55 -43.36
C SER A 144 51.15 -2.51 -42.60
N PRO A 145 50.79 -2.23 -41.33
CA PRO A 145 49.83 -3.05 -40.64
C PRO A 145 48.45 -2.76 -41.23
N THR A 146 47.91 -3.73 -41.98
CA THR A 146 46.47 -3.82 -42.20
C THR A 146 45.86 -4.21 -40.87
N GLY A 147 45.59 -3.20 -40.03
CA GLY A 147 44.84 -3.38 -38.80
C GLY A 147 43.42 -3.79 -39.17
N THR A 148 43.11 -5.07 -39.00
CA THR A 148 41.73 -5.51 -38.84
C THR A 148 41.14 -4.68 -37.69
N PRO A 149 40.00 -3.98 -37.87
CA PRO A 149 39.36 -3.32 -36.75
C PRO A 149 39.02 -4.42 -35.74
N THR A 150 39.78 -4.46 -34.64
CA THR A 150 39.38 -5.20 -33.46
C THR A 150 38.09 -4.55 -33.00
N GLU A 151 36.97 -5.26 -33.09
CA GLU A 151 35.72 -4.80 -32.49
C GLU A 151 36.01 -4.54 -31.01
N THR A 152 35.95 -3.27 -30.62
CA THR A 152 35.96 -2.88 -29.21
C THR A 152 34.81 -3.64 -28.57
N PRO A 153 35.04 -4.46 -27.52
CA PRO A 153 33.94 -5.11 -26.83
C PRO A 153 32.96 -4.02 -26.42
N THR A 154 31.74 -4.07 -26.97
CA THR A 154 30.64 -3.24 -26.49
C THR A 154 30.51 -3.55 -25.01
N GLU A 155 30.81 -2.57 -24.15
CA GLU A 155 30.56 -2.70 -22.73
C GLU A 155 29.09 -3.10 -22.61
N THR A 156 28.84 -4.31 -22.12
CA THR A 156 27.50 -4.72 -21.75
C THR A 156 27.15 -3.83 -20.57
N PRO A 157 26.14 -2.95 -20.67
CA PRO A 157 25.70 -2.19 -19.51
C PRO A 157 25.39 -3.21 -18.42
N THR A 158 26.15 -3.20 -17.34
CA THR A 158 25.83 -4.02 -16.18
C THR A 158 25.01 -3.11 -15.27
N GLY A 159 23.69 -3.21 -15.35
CA GLY A 159 22.85 -2.70 -14.27
C GLY A 159 23.21 -3.36 -12.94
N TYR A 160 22.59 -2.93 -11.86
CA TYR A 160 22.80 -3.49 -10.53
C TYR A 160 21.67 -4.49 -10.23
N PRO A 161 21.83 -5.78 -10.57
CA PRO A 161 20.80 -6.76 -10.24
C PRO A 161 20.76 -7.00 -8.72
N SER A 162 19.56 -7.25 -8.23
CA SER A 162 19.23 -7.62 -6.86
C SER A 162 18.77 -9.09 -6.81
N THR A 163 18.73 -9.64 -5.60
CA THR A 163 18.20 -10.97 -5.29
C THR A 163 17.18 -10.83 -4.17
N PRO A 164 15.97 -11.41 -4.31
CA PRO A 164 14.92 -11.19 -3.33
C PRO A 164 15.26 -11.89 -2.02
N GLU A 165 15.12 -11.17 -0.90
CA GLU A 165 15.30 -11.74 0.44
C GLU A 165 13.97 -12.34 0.94
N GLY A 166 13.54 -13.46 0.36
CA GLY A 166 12.26 -14.05 0.76
C GLY A 166 11.98 -15.43 0.21
N THR A 167 10.79 -15.94 0.55
CA THR A 167 10.26 -17.19 -0.01
C THR A 167 9.44 -16.89 -1.25
N LEU A 168 9.77 -17.55 -2.38
CA LEU A 168 8.95 -17.49 -3.58
C LEU A 168 7.61 -18.19 -3.33
N LEU A 169 6.51 -17.51 -3.64
CA LEU A 169 5.18 -18.10 -3.64
C LEU A 169 4.88 -18.75 -4.99
N THR A 170 4.52 -20.03 -4.95
CA THR A 170 4.14 -20.81 -6.14
C THR A 170 2.85 -21.58 -5.88
N PRO A 171 1.91 -21.62 -6.84
CA PRO A 171 1.89 -20.85 -8.09
C PRO A 171 1.75 -19.33 -7.86
N ALA A 172 2.07 -18.52 -8.86
CA ALA A 172 1.83 -17.08 -8.84
C ALA A 172 0.31 -16.80 -8.74
N PRO A 173 -0.12 -15.76 -8.01
CA PRO A 173 -1.52 -15.45 -7.74
C PRO A 173 -2.17 -14.67 -8.89
N THR A 174 -2.17 -15.25 -10.09
CA THR A 174 -2.67 -14.58 -11.30
C THR A 174 -4.19 -14.47 -11.37
N GLU A 175 -4.93 -15.14 -10.47
CA GLU A 175 -6.38 -14.99 -10.38
C GLU A 175 -6.79 -13.87 -9.41
N GLU A 176 -5.90 -13.53 -8.47
CA GLU A 176 -6.13 -12.51 -7.45
C GLU A 176 -5.49 -11.17 -7.78
N ILE A 177 -4.34 -11.15 -8.49
CA ILE A 177 -3.73 -9.93 -9.00
C ILE A 177 -4.17 -9.72 -10.45
N ASN A 178 -4.92 -8.64 -10.71
CA ASN A 178 -5.39 -8.33 -12.04
C ASN A 178 -4.27 -7.76 -12.94
N ASN A 179 -4.37 -7.96 -14.26
CA ASN A 179 -3.37 -7.52 -15.24
C ASN A 179 -3.90 -6.46 -16.24
N ASP A 180 -5.07 -5.88 -15.97
CA ASP A 180 -5.71 -4.87 -16.84
C ASP A 180 -6.09 -3.60 -16.06
N VAL A 181 -7.00 -3.71 -15.08
CA VAL A 181 -7.47 -2.58 -14.27
C VAL A 181 -7.68 -3.00 -12.81
N PRO A 182 -7.51 -2.09 -11.83
CA PRO A 182 -7.85 -2.39 -10.44
C PRO A 182 -9.33 -2.70 -10.32
N ASP A 183 -9.67 -3.81 -9.68
CA ASP A 183 -11.05 -4.29 -9.51
C ASP A 183 -11.50 -4.34 -8.05
N GLY A 184 -10.60 -3.96 -7.12
CA GLY A 184 -10.82 -3.97 -5.69
C GLY A 184 -10.72 -5.36 -5.04
N ASN A 185 -10.36 -6.40 -5.79
CA ASN A 185 -9.90 -7.66 -5.20
C ASN A 185 -8.48 -7.49 -4.71
N VAL A 186 -8.17 -8.13 -3.58
CA VAL A 186 -6.89 -7.91 -2.90
C VAL A 186 -6.15 -9.22 -2.77
N TYR A 187 -4.94 -9.24 -3.32
CA TYR A 187 -3.95 -10.22 -2.97
C TYR A 187 -3.09 -9.71 -1.81
N ASN A 188 -3.13 -10.43 -0.69
CA ASN A 188 -2.31 -10.13 0.48
C ASN A 188 -0.99 -10.90 0.36
N LEU A 189 0.08 -10.22 -0.06
CA LEU A 189 1.41 -10.80 -0.18
C LEU A 189 2.08 -10.86 1.22
N PRO A 190 2.30 -12.05 1.81
CA PRO A 190 2.90 -12.15 3.14
C PRO A 190 4.30 -11.55 3.21
N ASN A 191 4.63 -10.96 4.36
CA ASN A 191 5.95 -10.37 4.61
C ASN A 191 7.04 -11.44 4.50
N GLY A 192 8.18 -11.06 3.94
CA GLY A 192 9.30 -11.96 3.68
C GLY A 192 9.04 -12.95 2.55
N SER A 193 8.06 -12.66 1.69
CA SER A 193 7.76 -13.45 0.51
C SER A 193 7.71 -12.58 -0.75
N TYR A 194 7.91 -13.21 -1.90
CA TYR A 194 7.75 -12.57 -3.19
C TYR A 194 6.94 -13.46 -4.12
N THR A 195 6.34 -12.81 -5.12
CA THR A 195 5.71 -13.47 -6.26
C THR A 195 6.33 -12.97 -7.56
N VAL A 196 6.24 -13.78 -8.60
CA VAL A 196 6.71 -13.46 -9.95
C VAL A 196 5.53 -13.57 -10.90
N LEU A 197 5.24 -12.49 -11.60
CA LEU A 197 4.15 -12.40 -12.56
C LEU A 197 4.71 -12.51 -13.99
N ASP A 198 4.09 -13.35 -14.81
CA ASP A 198 4.48 -13.57 -16.21
C ASP A 198 3.76 -12.60 -17.15
N PHE A 199 4.55 -11.72 -17.76
CA PHE A 199 4.15 -10.75 -18.77
C PHE A 199 4.80 -11.06 -20.14
N SER A 200 5.20 -12.30 -20.40
CA SER A 200 5.82 -12.71 -21.67
C SER A 200 5.00 -12.40 -22.93
N SER A 201 3.68 -12.23 -22.79
CA SER A 201 2.78 -11.79 -23.88
C SER A 201 2.80 -10.27 -24.15
N ASN A 202 3.19 -9.47 -23.16
CA ASN A 202 3.34 -8.02 -23.22
C ASN A 202 4.50 -7.59 -22.31
N PRO A 203 5.76 -7.85 -22.72
CA PRO A 203 6.92 -7.65 -21.86
C PRO A 203 7.23 -6.17 -21.64
N ILE A 204 7.97 -5.88 -20.58
CA ILE A 204 8.51 -4.54 -20.31
C ILE A 204 9.72 -4.33 -21.23
N TYR A 205 9.77 -3.18 -21.89
CA TYR A 205 10.85 -2.82 -22.81
C TYR A 205 11.73 -1.75 -22.17
N VAL A 206 12.93 -2.12 -21.75
CA VAL A 206 13.92 -1.12 -21.31
C VAL A 206 14.67 -0.62 -22.53
N LEU A 207 14.64 0.67 -22.77
CA LEU A 207 15.23 1.31 -23.93
C LEU A 207 16.64 1.85 -23.64
N SER A 208 17.47 1.92 -24.68
CA SER A 208 18.81 2.53 -24.55
C SER A 208 18.78 4.06 -24.39
N ILE A 209 17.64 4.65 -24.70
CA ILE A 209 17.36 6.08 -24.56
C ILE A 209 15.97 6.14 -23.93
N PRO A 210 15.82 6.66 -22.70
CA PRO A 210 14.53 6.80 -22.05
C PRO A 210 13.55 7.56 -22.94
N ASP A 211 12.34 7.05 -23.07
CA ASP A 211 11.34 7.61 -23.98
C ASP A 211 10.47 8.71 -23.34
N GLY A 212 10.59 8.89 -22.03
CA GLY A 212 9.82 9.88 -21.27
C GLY A 212 8.40 9.42 -20.93
N ASN A 213 8.15 8.12 -20.92
CA ASN A 213 6.95 7.50 -20.40
C ASN A 213 7.26 6.70 -19.13
N TYR A 214 6.22 6.41 -18.35
CA TYR A 214 6.24 5.33 -17.38
C TYR A 214 5.87 4.03 -18.10
N ASP A 215 6.52 2.92 -17.76
CA ASP A 215 6.35 1.62 -18.44
C ASP A 215 5.43 0.67 -17.68
N LEU A 216 5.24 0.93 -16.38
CA LEU A 216 4.57 0.04 -15.44
C LEU A 216 3.61 0.82 -14.53
N VAL A 217 2.46 0.22 -14.24
CA VAL A 217 1.54 0.70 -13.21
C VAL A 217 1.30 -0.40 -12.18
N PHE A 218 1.55 -0.09 -10.92
CA PHE A 218 1.21 -0.92 -9.77
C PHE A 218 0.00 -0.34 -9.05
N TYR A 219 -1.01 -1.14 -8.77
CA TYR A 219 -2.21 -0.71 -8.06
C TYR A 219 -2.25 -1.32 -6.67
N GLU A 220 -2.21 -0.46 -5.67
CA GLU A 220 -2.46 -0.82 -4.27
C GLU A 220 -3.97 -0.96 -4.03
N ASN A 221 -4.33 -1.79 -3.06
CA ASN A 221 -5.70 -1.90 -2.59
C ASN A 221 -6.22 -0.58 -2.00
N GLN A 222 -7.43 -0.20 -2.41
CA GLN A 222 -8.17 0.85 -1.72
C GLN A 222 -8.92 0.27 -0.51
N GLU A 223 -8.42 0.52 0.71
CA GLU A 223 -8.98 -0.03 1.96
C GLU A 223 -10.50 0.23 2.10
N SER A 224 -10.97 1.39 1.64
CA SER A 224 -12.39 1.67 1.49
C SER A 224 -12.64 2.74 0.44
N ILE A 225 -13.58 2.47 -0.48
CA ILE A 225 -14.08 3.46 -1.44
C ILE A 225 -14.61 4.70 -0.73
N SER A 226 -15.17 4.55 0.48
CA SER A 226 -15.72 5.68 1.24
C SER A 226 -14.66 6.60 1.85
N LEU A 227 -13.43 6.11 2.01
CA LEU A 227 -12.36 6.83 2.69
C LEU A 227 -11.40 7.55 1.74
N ASN A 228 -11.41 7.21 0.44
CA ASN A 228 -10.60 7.85 -0.61
C ASN A 228 -9.09 7.91 -0.30
N TYR A 229 -8.52 6.81 0.18
CA TYR A 229 -7.07 6.64 0.33
C TYR A 229 -6.65 5.18 0.10
N ILE A 230 -5.38 4.99 -0.25
CA ILE A 230 -4.64 3.72 -0.13
C ILE A 230 -3.73 3.78 1.09
N ARG A 231 -3.31 2.61 1.56
CA ARG A 231 -2.22 2.44 2.52
C ARG A 231 -1.07 1.82 1.75
N LEU A 232 -0.11 2.65 1.37
CA LEU A 232 1.06 2.18 0.65
C LEU A 232 1.96 1.45 1.65
N ASP A 233 1.96 0.13 1.54
CA ASP A 233 2.76 -0.75 2.37
C ASP A 233 4.22 -0.71 1.92
N HIS A 234 5.13 -1.18 2.78
CA HIS A 234 6.48 -1.46 2.31
C HIS A 234 6.42 -2.49 1.18
N ILE A 235 7.00 -2.16 0.04
CA ILE A 235 6.97 -2.99 -1.15
C ILE A 235 8.15 -2.70 -2.06
N ILE A 236 8.70 -3.76 -2.66
CA ILE A 236 9.76 -3.66 -3.67
C ILE A 236 9.25 -4.27 -4.96
N ILE A 237 9.42 -3.55 -6.05
CA ILE A 237 9.04 -3.98 -7.40
C ILE A 237 10.29 -4.04 -8.26
N GLY A 238 10.41 -5.15 -8.99
CA GLY A 238 11.53 -5.42 -9.86
C GLY A 238 11.10 -5.99 -11.21
N ILE A 239 11.98 -5.87 -12.20
CA ILE A 239 11.83 -6.51 -13.51
C ILE A 239 12.88 -7.60 -13.69
N SER A 240 12.49 -8.72 -14.30
CA SER A 240 13.37 -9.88 -14.50
C SER A 240 13.20 -10.52 -15.88
N GLN A 241 14.29 -11.15 -16.34
CA GLN A 241 14.30 -12.02 -17.52
C GLN A 241 14.10 -13.50 -17.14
N PHE A 242 14.08 -13.82 -15.84
CA PHE A 242 14.05 -15.17 -15.32
C PHE A 242 12.71 -15.46 -14.64
N GLU A 243 12.15 -16.63 -14.93
CA GLU A 243 10.83 -17.08 -14.42
C GLU A 243 10.79 -17.20 -12.90
N ASP A 244 11.94 -17.41 -12.26
CA ASP A 244 12.05 -17.53 -10.81
C ASP A 244 12.24 -16.19 -10.09
N GLY A 245 12.47 -15.10 -10.82
CA GLY A 245 12.70 -13.77 -10.26
C GLY A 245 13.92 -13.66 -9.32
N GLN A 246 14.79 -14.68 -9.24
CA GLN A 246 15.93 -14.68 -8.30
C GLN A 246 16.99 -13.64 -8.64
N THR A 247 16.99 -13.15 -9.88
CA THR A 247 17.79 -12.02 -10.32
C THR A 247 16.86 -11.02 -10.98
N TYR A 248 16.73 -9.83 -10.40
CA TYR A 248 15.87 -8.77 -10.91
C TYR A 248 16.57 -7.43 -10.85
N TYR A 249 16.07 -6.44 -11.57
CA TYR A 249 16.49 -5.04 -11.40
C TYR A 249 15.40 -4.32 -10.63
N GLU A 250 15.75 -3.72 -9.50
CA GLU A 250 14.83 -2.94 -8.67
C GLU A 250 14.41 -1.67 -9.42
N VAL A 251 13.10 -1.49 -9.60
CA VAL A 251 12.54 -0.33 -10.32
C VAL A 251 11.73 0.58 -9.40
N PHE A 252 11.32 0.08 -8.23
CA PHE A 252 10.62 0.87 -7.21
C PHE A 252 10.79 0.19 -5.84
N ASN A 253 10.99 0.98 -4.78
CA ASN A 253 11.24 0.49 -3.43
C ASN A 253 10.71 1.46 -2.38
N TRP A 254 9.46 1.22 -1.98
CA TRP A 254 8.86 1.94 -0.86
C TRP A 254 9.29 1.28 0.46
N GLY A 255 10.09 1.99 1.27
CA GLY A 255 10.50 1.53 2.61
C GLY A 255 12.00 1.57 2.86
N ASN A 256 12.80 2.06 1.91
CA ASN A 256 14.24 2.22 2.08
C ASN A 256 14.63 3.64 2.54
N GLY A 257 13.67 4.57 2.53
CA GLY A 257 13.82 5.96 2.96
C GLY A 257 14.57 6.84 1.95
N ILE A 258 14.69 6.39 0.70
CA ILE A 258 15.35 7.06 -0.41
C ILE A 258 14.31 7.31 -1.50
N PRO A 259 13.92 8.56 -1.77
CA PRO A 259 12.92 8.84 -2.79
C PRO A 259 13.29 8.28 -4.17
N ASP A 260 12.39 7.47 -4.71
CA ASP A 260 12.43 6.98 -6.08
C ASP A 260 12.03 8.10 -7.06
N THR A 261 12.96 8.58 -7.87
CA THR A 261 12.71 9.72 -8.78
C THR A 261 12.06 9.34 -10.11
N ASN A 262 11.80 8.04 -10.32
CA ASN A 262 11.24 7.45 -11.54
C ASN A 262 9.77 7.04 -11.35
N THR A 263 9.05 7.67 -10.42
CA THR A 263 7.66 7.36 -10.08
C THR A 263 6.84 8.63 -9.82
N ASN A 264 5.51 8.52 -9.92
CA ASN A 264 4.59 9.59 -9.50
C ASN A 264 4.39 9.65 -7.97
N VAL A 265 4.93 8.68 -7.24
CA VAL A 265 4.81 8.54 -5.78
C VAL A 265 6.19 8.42 -5.15
N ASP A 266 6.65 9.47 -4.50
CA ASP A 266 7.90 9.51 -3.74
C ASP A 266 7.77 10.45 -2.52
N THR A 267 8.81 10.50 -1.69
CA THR A 267 8.82 11.35 -0.50
C THR A 267 8.85 12.86 -0.79
N ASN A 268 9.09 13.26 -2.06
CA ASN A 268 9.13 14.67 -2.47
C ASN A 268 7.80 15.16 -3.05
N THR A 269 7.02 14.24 -3.62
CA THR A 269 5.72 14.46 -4.27
C THR A 269 4.57 14.29 -3.28
N LEU A 270 4.71 13.38 -2.32
CA LEU A 270 3.70 13.15 -1.29
C LEU A 270 3.78 14.18 -0.15
N PRO A 271 2.62 14.65 0.36
CA PRO A 271 2.59 15.51 1.54
C PRO A 271 3.05 14.72 2.76
N PRO A 272 3.81 15.29 3.72
CA PRO A 272 4.27 14.56 4.90
C PRO A 272 3.12 13.80 5.57
N ASP A 273 3.30 12.50 5.81
CA ASP A 273 2.31 11.77 6.58
C ASP A 273 2.28 12.34 8.00
N THR A 274 1.08 12.73 8.43
CA THR A 274 0.84 13.30 9.75
C THR A 274 0.27 12.28 10.73
N THR A 275 0.13 11.02 10.29
CA THR A 275 -0.28 9.94 11.18
C THR A 275 0.80 9.72 12.25
N PRO A 276 0.40 9.50 13.52
CA PRO A 276 1.33 9.41 14.64
C PRO A 276 2.25 8.17 14.60
N PHE A 277 2.07 7.28 13.63
CA PHE A 277 2.82 6.03 13.49
C PHE A 277 3.91 6.10 12.41
N CYS A 278 3.98 7.18 11.63
CA CYS A 278 4.95 7.37 10.56
C CYS A 278 6.01 8.41 10.99
N ASN A 279 7.24 7.97 11.28
CA ASN A 279 8.36 8.87 11.61
C ASN A 279 9.54 8.78 10.63
N GLU A 280 9.36 8.06 9.52
CA GLU A 280 10.33 7.91 8.44
C GLU A 280 9.71 8.31 7.09
N PRO A 281 10.53 8.70 6.09
CA PRO A 281 10.02 9.27 4.83
C PRO A 281 9.13 8.33 4.01
N GLU A 282 9.42 7.03 4.02
CA GLU A 282 8.67 5.97 3.31
C GLU A 282 8.23 4.94 4.33
N CYS A 283 7.35 5.34 5.24
CA CYS A 283 6.86 4.42 6.24
C CYS A 283 5.87 3.42 5.64
N ASP A 284 5.74 2.31 6.35
CA ASP A 284 4.71 1.32 6.09
C ASP A 284 3.31 1.90 6.33
N ASN A 285 2.30 1.37 5.64
CA ASN A 285 0.91 1.82 5.72
C ASN A 285 0.72 3.32 5.42
N TYR A 286 1.54 3.90 4.54
CA TYR A 286 1.51 5.33 4.26
C TYR A 286 0.19 5.74 3.60
N MET A 287 -0.50 6.72 4.18
CA MET A 287 -1.80 7.15 3.68
C MET A 287 -1.65 8.08 2.46
N VAL A 288 -2.00 7.58 1.26
CA VAL A 288 -2.05 8.39 0.04
C VAL A 288 -3.50 8.61 -0.37
N SER A 289 -3.92 9.87 -0.53
CA SER A 289 -5.29 10.14 -0.97
C SER A 289 -5.52 9.74 -2.43
N THR A 290 -6.65 9.09 -2.69
CA THR A 290 -7.16 8.76 -4.03
C THR A 290 -8.14 9.80 -4.55
N SER A 291 -8.41 10.87 -3.80
CA SER A 291 -9.38 11.88 -4.22
C SER A 291 -8.74 12.92 -5.15
N PRO A 292 -9.26 13.14 -6.38
CA PRO A 292 -8.79 14.25 -7.22
C PRO A 292 -9.20 15.62 -6.66
N THR A 293 -10.09 15.64 -5.66
CA THR A 293 -10.58 16.86 -5.00
C THR A 293 -10.00 17.11 -3.62
N SER A 294 -9.14 16.23 -3.11
CA SER A 294 -8.42 16.48 -1.86
C SER A 294 -7.46 17.67 -2.02
N VAL A 295 -6.97 18.18 -0.90
CA VAL A 295 -5.92 19.20 -0.88
C VAL A 295 -4.75 18.64 -0.07
N PRO A 296 -3.63 18.27 -0.71
CA PRO A 296 -3.39 18.30 -2.16
C PRO A 296 -4.23 17.25 -2.93
N PRO A 297 -4.49 17.46 -4.24
CA PRO A 297 -5.13 16.45 -5.08
C PRO A 297 -4.33 15.16 -5.12
N SER A 298 -5.00 14.04 -5.42
CA SER A 298 -4.32 12.75 -5.60
C SER A 298 -3.23 12.84 -6.67
N VAL A 299 -2.07 12.27 -6.33
CA VAL A 299 -0.95 12.06 -7.26
C VAL A 299 -1.05 10.71 -7.98
N LEU A 300 -1.98 9.85 -7.55
CA LEU A 300 -2.13 8.50 -8.06
C LEU A 300 -2.75 8.51 -9.46
N HIS A 301 -2.37 7.53 -10.26
CA HIS A 301 -2.88 7.33 -11.60
C HIS A 301 -4.29 6.76 -11.57
N ASP A 302 -5.13 7.33 -12.42
CA ASP A 302 -6.47 6.87 -12.72
C ASP A 302 -6.45 6.21 -14.12
N PRO A 303 -6.66 4.89 -14.23
CA PRO A 303 -6.56 4.18 -15.51
C PRO A 303 -7.61 4.59 -16.53
N ASP A 304 -8.77 5.10 -16.10
CA ASP A 304 -9.84 5.53 -17.00
C ASP A 304 -10.15 7.04 -16.89
N GLY A 305 -9.43 7.74 -15.99
CA GLY A 305 -9.40 9.19 -15.80
C GLY A 305 -10.66 9.82 -15.20
N SER A 306 -11.82 9.18 -15.38
CA SER A 306 -13.12 9.62 -14.85
C SER A 306 -14.17 8.52 -14.86
N GLY A 307 -13.77 7.28 -15.16
CA GLY A 307 -14.64 6.13 -15.22
C GLY A 307 -14.76 5.45 -13.84
N PRO A 308 -15.23 4.18 -13.82
CA PRO A 308 -15.50 3.47 -12.59
C PRO A 308 -14.27 2.86 -11.91
N ALA A 309 -13.10 2.84 -12.57
CA ALA A 309 -11.90 2.22 -12.00
C ALA A 309 -11.36 3.01 -10.79
N LEU A 310 -10.62 2.32 -9.93
CA LEU A 310 -10.05 2.93 -8.73
C LEU A 310 -8.78 3.72 -9.09
N GLN A 311 -8.69 4.97 -8.62
CA GLN A 311 -7.50 5.82 -8.75
C GLN A 311 -6.45 5.43 -7.70
N THR A 312 -5.81 4.26 -7.87
CA THR A 312 -4.80 3.72 -6.94
C THR A 312 -3.43 3.48 -7.57
N GLY A 313 -3.22 3.91 -8.81
CA GLY A 313 -2.03 3.55 -9.58
C GLY A 313 -0.77 4.31 -9.20
N ILE A 314 0.29 3.58 -8.93
CA ILE A 314 1.68 4.06 -8.85
C ILE A 314 2.34 3.78 -10.21
N LEU A 315 2.74 4.85 -10.90
CA LEU A 315 3.41 4.83 -12.19
C LEU A 315 4.92 4.69 -11.97
N ILE A 316 5.57 3.80 -12.72
CA ILE A 316 6.99 3.49 -12.59
C ILE A 316 7.65 3.52 -13.97
N ASP A 317 8.68 4.35 -14.11
CA ASP A 317 9.55 4.48 -15.29
C ASP A 317 10.75 3.57 -15.05
N VAL A 318 10.86 2.49 -15.82
CA VAL A 318 11.92 1.49 -15.65
C VAL A 318 13.22 1.90 -16.33
N ASP A 319 13.15 2.78 -17.33
CA ASP A 319 14.31 3.31 -18.05
C ASP A 319 15.15 4.22 -17.15
N ASN A 320 14.51 4.91 -16.21
CA ASN A 320 15.14 5.83 -15.26
C ASN A 320 15.33 5.24 -13.86
N ALA A 321 15.11 3.94 -13.68
CA ALA A 321 15.31 3.27 -12.40
C ALA A 321 16.77 3.36 -11.91
N SER A 322 16.94 3.52 -10.59
CA SER A 322 18.26 3.66 -9.95
C SER A 322 19.17 2.43 -10.16
N SER A 323 18.58 1.25 -10.34
CA SER A 323 19.29 0.01 -10.66
C SER A 323 19.88 0.00 -12.08
N SER A 324 19.50 0.94 -12.95
CA SER A 324 19.92 1.07 -14.35
C SER A 324 19.80 -0.26 -15.12
N PRO A 325 18.58 -0.82 -15.28
CA PRO A 325 18.39 -2.07 -16.01
C PRO A 325 19.01 -1.97 -17.43
N PRO A 326 19.74 -2.99 -17.90
CA PRO A 326 20.23 -2.98 -19.27
C PRO A 326 19.10 -2.96 -20.30
N PRO A 327 19.26 -2.29 -21.46
CA PRO A 327 18.24 -2.31 -22.49
C PRO A 327 17.90 -3.73 -22.94
N GLY A 328 16.61 -4.04 -23.03
CA GLY A 328 16.14 -5.38 -23.36
C GLY A 328 14.68 -5.62 -22.98
N ASN A 329 14.24 -6.86 -23.20
CA ASN A 329 12.88 -7.28 -22.87
C ASN A 329 12.89 -8.01 -21.53
N TYR A 330 11.98 -7.62 -20.65
CA TYR A 330 11.80 -8.22 -19.33
C TYR A 330 10.39 -8.82 -19.28
N ASN A 331 10.33 -10.15 -19.20
CA ASN A 331 9.07 -10.88 -19.29
C ASN A 331 8.41 -11.05 -17.92
N TYR A 332 9.10 -10.71 -16.83
CA TYR A 332 8.63 -11.01 -15.48
C TYR A 332 8.69 -9.78 -14.59
N ILE A 333 7.67 -9.61 -13.76
CA ILE A 333 7.66 -8.63 -12.68
C ILE A 333 7.81 -9.39 -11.36
N VAL A 334 8.75 -8.95 -10.54
CA VAL A 334 9.00 -9.47 -9.19
C VAL A 334 8.40 -8.49 -8.20
N ILE A 335 7.50 -8.96 -7.34
CA ILE A 335 6.90 -8.15 -6.29
C ILE A 335 7.23 -8.77 -4.96
N PHE A 336 7.86 -8.00 -4.09
CA PHE A 336 8.38 -8.46 -2.82
C PHE A 336 7.80 -7.62 -1.68
N SER A 337 7.21 -8.31 -0.71
CA SER A 337 6.80 -7.74 0.57
C SER A 337 7.94 -7.96 1.56
N PRO A 338 8.74 -6.94 1.91
CA PRO A 338 9.86 -7.11 2.82
C PRO A 338 9.40 -7.43 4.25
N ASN A 339 10.32 -7.95 5.07
CA ASN A 339 10.11 -8.13 6.51
C ASN A 339 10.24 -6.83 7.31
N THR A 340 10.42 -5.70 6.63
CA THR A 340 10.49 -4.36 7.22
C THR A 340 9.08 -3.78 7.26
N GLY A 341 8.65 -3.15 8.35
CA GLY A 341 7.32 -2.53 8.47
C GLY A 341 6.57 -2.91 9.75
N THR A 342 5.31 -2.49 9.84
CA THR A 342 4.39 -2.73 10.96
C THR A 342 3.83 -4.16 11.01
N GLY A 343 4.13 -4.97 9.98
CA GLY A 343 4.05 -6.43 10.00
C GLY A 343 2.77 -7.01 9.41
N ASP A 344 1.98 -6.22 8.69
CA ASP A 344 0.90 -6.68 7.84
C ASP A 344 1.36 -6.96 6.40
N PRO A 345 0.62 -7.82 5.66
CA PRO A 345 0.94 -8.15 4.26
C PRO A 345 0.73 -6.96 3.33
N SER A 346 1.57 -6.85 2.30
CA SER A 346 1.37 -5.87 1.22
C SER A 346 0.11 -6.19 0.40
N GLN A 347 -0.69 -5.19 0.03
CA GLN A 347 -2.04 -5.38 -0.51
C GLN A 347 -2.16 -5.03 -2.00
N ILE A 348 -1.91 -6.03 -2.85
CA ILE A 348 -1.85 -5.83 -4.29
C ILE A 348 -3.23 -6.02 -4.93
N ASP A 349 -3.68 -5.06 -5.74
CA ASP A 349 -4.91 -5.16 -6.54
C ASP A 349 -4.57 -5.59 -7.98
N ALA A 350 -3.75 -4.77 -8.67
CA ALA A 350 -3.44 -4.99 -10.08
C ALA A 350 -2.03 -4.56 -10.46
N VAL A 351 -1.52 -5.10 -11.56
CA VAL A 351 -0.21 -4.75 -12.14
C VAL A 351 -0.32 -4.74 -13.66
N VAL A 352 0.01 -3.61 -14.28
CA VAL A 352 -0.26 -3.38 -15.70
C VAL A 352 0.99 -2.85 -16.40
N VAL A 353 1.42 -3.53 -17.46
CA VAL A 353 2.50 -3.07 -18.33
C VAL A 353 1.89 -2.19 -19.43
N THR A 354 2.10 -0.88 -19.33
CA THR A 354 1.55 0.10 -20.27
C THR A 354 2.34 1.40 -20.24
N GLU A 355 2.47 2.01 -21.42
CA GLU A 355 3.11 3.32 -21.59
C GLU A 355 2.19 4.45 -21.10
N VAL A 356 2.63 5.23 -20.12
CA VAL A 356 1.93 6.42 -19.62
C VAL A 356 2.84 7.64 -19.76
N PRO A 357 2.48 8.67 -20.55
CA PRO A 357 3.34 9.84 -20.72
C PRO A 357 3.68 10.57 -19.43
N ILE A 358 4.96 10.86 -19.20
CA ILE A 358 5.38 11.69 -18.06
C ILE A 358 4.96 13.14 -18.35
N PRO A 359 4.25 13.83 -17.43
CA PRO A 359 3.85 15.22 -17.64
C PRO A 359 5.06 16.11 -17.90
N THR A 360 5.08 16.80 -19.03
CA THR A 360 6.13 17.81 -19.28
C THR A 360 5.93 18.96 -18.30
N PRO A 361 6.95 19.38 -17.54
CA PRO A 361 6.82 20.52 -16.65
C PRO A 361 6.36 21.74 -17.47
N THR A 362 5.22 22.31 -17.07
CA THR A 362 4.71 23.53 -17.71
C THR A 362 5.63 24.69 -17.28
N PRO A 363 6.24 25.43 -18.23
CA PRO A 363 7.24 26.46 -17.94
C PRO A 363 6.69 27.69 -17.20
#